data_AF-A0A172XNN5-F1
#
_entry.id   AF-A0A172XNN5-F1
#
_cell.length_a   1.000
_cell.length_b   1.000
_cell.length_c   1.000
_cell.angle_alpha   90.00
_cell.angle_beta   90.00
_cell.angle_gamma   90.00
#
_symmetry.space_group_name_H-M   'P 1'
#
loop_
_entity.id
_entity.type
_entity.pdbx_description
1 polymer ?
#
loop_
_entity_poly.entity_id
_entity_poly.type
_entity_poly.pdbx_seq_one_letter_code
_entity_poly.pdbx_strand_id
1 'polypeptide(L)' 'MKLLLVISGMLILALFLAWKAPTSVWIQAETNSPQVQQFVRMAGATLQVKQIIKSDAGEETVVISNGISGPK' A
#
# COMPACT_ATOMS: atom_id res chain seq x y z
N MET A 1 10.18 19.30 36.22
CA MET A 1 9.05 19.90 35.48
C MET A 1 9.38 20.17 34.01
N LYS A 2 10.48 20.85 33.67
CA LYS A 2 10.89 21.12 32.26
C LYS A 2 11.15 19.86 31.41
N LEU A 3 11.79 18.82 31.98
CA LEU A 3 12.11 17.59 31.25
C LEU A 3 10.87 16.80 30.81
N LEU A 4 9.83 16.76 31.66
CA LEU A 4 8.57 16.07 31.35
C LEU A 4 7.83 16.74 30.18
N LEU A 5 7.87 18.07 30.09
CA LEU A 5 7.30 18.81 28.96
C LEU A 5 8.03 18.50 27.64
N VAL A 6 9.36 18.38 27.67
CA VAL A 6 10.16 18.01 26.49
C VAL A 6 9.83 16.59 26.02
N ILE A 7 9.77 15.63 26.96
CA ILE A 7 9.41 14.24 26.65
C ILE A 7 7.99 14.18 26.10
N SER A 8 7.04 14.89 26.72
CA SER A 8 5.66 14.96 26.24
C SER A 8 5.58 15.53 24.82
N GLY A 9 6.33 16.58 24.52
CA GLY A 9 6.37 17.17 23.17
C GLY A 9 6.94 16.21 22.13
N MET A 10 8.03 15.51 22.47
CA MET A 10 8.62 14.47 21.62
C MET A 10 7.66 13.30 21.37
N LEU A 11 6.91 12.87 22.39
CA LEU A 11 5.93 11.80 22.27
C LEU A 11 4.78 12.18 21.33
N ILE A 12 4.25 13.40 21.49
CA ILE A 12 3.18 13.93 20.64
C ILE A 12 3.66 14.04 19.19
N LEU A 13 4.88 14.53 18.97
CA LEU A 13 5.48 14.61 17.64
C LEU A 13 5.65 13.24 16.99
N ALA A 14 6.16 12.25 17.73
CA ALA A 14 6.34 10.89 17.25
C ALA A 14 4.99 10.25 16.86
N LEU A 15 3.96 10.42 17.70
CA LEU A 15 2.60 9.93 17.41
C LEU A 15 2.01 10.60 16.17
N PHE A 16 2.21 11.92 16.03
CA PHE A 16 1.74 12.66 14.86
C PHE A 16 2.39 12.18 13.56
N LEU A 17 3.71 11.96 13.58
CA LEU A 17 4.45 11.42 12.44
C LEU A 17 4.02 9.99 12.08
N ALA A 18 3.78 9.14 13.08
CA ALA A 18 3.28 7.79 12.88
C ALA A 18 1.86 7.79 12.27
N TRP A 19 0.98 8.70 12.70
CA TRP A 19 -0.37 8.86 12.14
C TRP A 19 -0.33 9.34 10.68
N LYS A 20 0.59 10.27 10.36
CA LYS A 20 0.77 10.82 9.02
C LYS A 20 1.50 9.87 8.06
N ALA A 21 2.04 8.75 8.54
CA ALA A 21 2.71 7.79 7.69
C ALA A 21 1.70 7.23 6.67
N PRO A 22 2.03 7.26 5.36
CA PRO A 22 1.13 6.74 4.34
C PRO A 22 0.92 5.24 4.57
N THR A 23 -0.32 4.85 4.82
CA THR A 23 -0.71 3.44 4.83
C THR A 23 -0.64 2.94 3.39
N SER A 24 0.10 1.86 3.19
CA SER A 24 0.21 1.18 1.88
C SER A 24 -1.10 0.44 1.60
N VAL A 25 -2.14 1.20 1.24
CA VAL A 25 -3.48 0.69 0.96
C VAL A 25 -3.53 0.18 -0.48
N TRP A 26 -4.14 -0.99 -0.66
CA TRP A 26 -4.43 -1.53 -1.98
C TRP A 26 -5.60 -0.76 -2.60
N ILE A 27 -5.37 -0.15 -3.75
CA ILE A 27 -6.38 0.56 -4.54
C ILE A 27 -6.75 -0.33 -5.72
N GLN A 28 -8.04 -0.56 -5.94
CA GLN A 28 -8.49 -1.30 -7.11
C GLN A 28 -8.19 -0.48 -8.38
N ALA A 29 -7.48 -1.08 -9.32
CA ALA A 29 -7.24 -0.53 -10.65
C ALA A 29 -8.28 -1.10 -11.61
N GLU A 30 -8.74 -0.24 -12.51
CA GLU A 30 -9.70 -0.63 -13.55
C GLU A 30 -9.02 -1.54 -14.58
N THR A 31 -9.70 -2.62 -14.95
CA THR A 31 -9.22 -3.59 -15.93
C THR A 31 -10.27 -3.72 -17.04
N ASN A 32 -9.82 -4.08 -18.24
CA ASN A 32 -10.72 -4.30 -19.38
C ASN A 32 -11.41 -5.67 -19.35
N SER A 33 -11.17 -6.49 -18.32
CA SER A 33 -11.70 -7.85 -18.22
C SER A 33 -12.42 -8.06 -16.88
N PRO A 34 -13.71 -8.44 -16.88
CA PRO A 34 -14.47 -8.67 -15.65
C PRO A 34 -13.95 -9.85 -14.83
N GLN A 35 -13.20 -10.77 -15.44
CA GLN A 35 -12.59 -11.92 -14.77
C GLN A 35 -11.26 -11.58 -14.06
N VAL A 36 -10.74 -10.38 -14.29
CA VAL A 36 -9.44 -9.92 -13.76
C VAL A 36 -9.66 -8.74 -12.83
N GLN A 37 -9.41 -8.94 -11.53
CA GLN A 37 -9.34 -7.84 -10.58
C GLN A 37 -7.89 -7.44 -10.36
N GLN A 38 -7.57 -6.17 -10.54
CA GLN A 38 -6.22 -5.65 -10.30
C GLN A 38 -6.26 -4.68 -9.12
N PHE A 39 -5.28 -4.79 -8.24
CA PHE A 39 -5.06 -3.89 -7.12
C PHE A 39 -3.63 -3.37 -7.19
N VAL A 40 -3.44 -2.11 -6.87
CA VAL A 40 -2.13 -1.46 -6.90
C VAL A 40 -1.89 -0.79 -5.56
N ARG A 41 -0.66 -0.84 -5.06
CA ARG A 41 -0.23 -0.08 -3.90
C ARG A 41 1.19 0.44 -4.06
N MET A 42 1.49 1.55 -3.41
CA MET A 42 2.87 1.98 -3.19
C MET A 42 3.40 1.34 -1.92
N ALA A 43 4.44 0.51 -2.03
CA ALA A 43 5.17 -0.06 -0.90
C ALA A 43 6.55 0.61 -0.83
N GLY A 44 6.64 1.71 -0.07
CA GLY A 44 7.81 2.58 -0.12
C GLY A 44 7.98 3.20 -1.52
N ALA A 45 9.12 2.97 -2.16
CA ALA A 45 9.42 3.43 -3.52
C ALA A 45 9.02 2.44 -4.63
N THR A 46 8.45 1.28 -4.29
CA THR A 46 8.07 0.24 -5.26
C THR A 46 6.57 0.25 -5.50
N LEU A 47 6.16 0.18 -6.76
CA LEU A 47 4.77 -0.04 -7.15
C LEU A 47 4.49 -1.54 -7.09
N GLN A 48 3.60 -1.98 -6.22
CA GLN A 48 3.17 -3.37 -6.21
C GLN A 48 1.83 -3.51 -6.92
N VAL A 49 1.73 -4.52 -7.79
CA VAL A 49 0.51 -4.85 -8.51
C VAL A 49 0.09 -6.25 -8.09
N LYS A 50 -1.14 -6.39 -7.60
CA LYS A 50 -1.78 -7.66 -7.28
C LYS A 50 -2.89 -7.90 -8.29
N GLN A 51 -2.80 -8.98 -9.03
CA GLN A 51 -3.79 -9.40 -10.00
C GLN A 51 -4.46 -10.68 -9.50
N ILE A 52 -5.79 -10.69 -9.49
CA ILE A 52 -6.62 -11.84 -9.15
C ILE A 52 -7.33 -12.24 -10.43
N ILE A 53 -7.04 -13.43 -10.92
CA ILE A 53 -7.64 -14.00 -12.13
C ILE A 53 -8.55 -15.13 -11.70
N LYS A 54 -9.84 -15.04 -12.02
CA LYS A 54 -10.78 -16.14 -11.80
C LYS A 54 -10.89 -16.96 -13.08
N SER A 55 -10.61 -18.25 -12.96
CA SER A 55 -10.87 -19.24 -14.01
C SER A 55 -12.35 -19.57 -14.06
N ASP A 56 -12.85 -19.97 -15.24
CA ASP A 56 -14.23 -20.44 -15.43
C ASP A 56 -14.53 -21.71 -14.61
N ALA A 57 -13.50 -22.45 -14.19
CA ALA A 57 -13.60 -23.60 -13.28
C ALA A 57 -13.72 -23.19 -11.79
N GLY A 58 -13.75 -21.89 -11.48
CA GLY A 58 -13.79 -21.37 -10.11
C GLY A 58 -12.43 -21.30 -9.40
N GLU A 59 -11.34 -21.64 -10.09
CA GLU A 59 -9.98 -21.52 -9.56
C GLU A 59 -9.52 -20.06 -9.54
N GLU A 60 -9.01 -19.59 -8.40
CA GLU A 60 -8.51 -18.22 -8.24
C GLU A 60 -6.98 -18.22 -8.23
N THR A 61 -6.38 -17.56 -9.23
CA THR A 61 -4.94 -17.34 -9.27
C THR A 61 -4.62 -15.92 -8.82
N VAL A 62 -3.77 -15.79 -7.81
CA VAL A 62 -3.28 -14.49 -7.31
C VAL A 62 -1.83 -14.31 -7.71
N VAL A 63 -1.56 -13.28 -8.52
CA VAL A 63 -0.21 -12.90 -8.94
C VAL A 63 0.14 -11.57 -8.29
N ILE A 64 1.27 -11.49 -7.60
CA ILE A 64 1.80 -10.23 -7.05
C ILE A 64 3.10 -9.93 -7.77
N SER A 65 3.16 -8.81 -8.47
CA SER A 65 4.35 -8.32 -9.15
C SER A 65 4.85 -7.02 -8.51
N ASN A 66 6.17 -6.91 -8.38
CA ASN A 66 6.85 -5.70 -7.92
C ASN A 66 7.31 -4.93 -9.15
N GLY A 67 6.59 -3.86 -9.48
CA GLY A 67 7.01 -2.88 -10.48
C GLY A 67 8.01 -1.90 -9.86
N ILE A 68 9.23 -1.87 -10.40
CA ILE A 68 10.13 -0.75 -10.18
C ILE A 68 9.71 0.32 -11.20
N SER A 69 9.09 1.40 -10.72
CA SER A 69 8.81 2.58 -11.54
C SER A 69 10.13 3.29 -11.83
N GLY A 70 10.82 2.91 -12.91
CA GLY A 70 11.97 3.65 -13.42
C GLY A 70 11.53 4.84 -14.28
N PRO A 71 12.28 5.95 -14.30
CA PRO A 71 12.03 7.02 -15.27
C PRO A 71 12.16 6.47 -16.70
N LYS A 72 11.29 6.95 -17.60
CA LYS A 72 11.28 6.60 -19.01
C LYS A 72 12.36 7.35 -19.79
#